data_AF-A0A942ZC39-F1
#
_entry.id   AF-A0A942ZC39-F1
#
_cell.length_a   1.000
_cell.length_b   1.000
_cell.length_c   1.000
_cell.angle_alpha   90.00
_cell.angle_beta   90.00
_cell.angle_gamma   90.00
#
_symmetry.space_group_name_H-M   'P 1'
#
loop_
_entity.id
_entity.type
_entity.pdbx_description
1 polymer ?
#
loop_
_entity_poly.entity_id
_entity_poly.type
_entity_poly.pdbx_seq_one_letter_code
_entity_poly.pdbx_strand_id
1 'polypeptide(L)'
;MTQLRIKELLGRANLILDKGFHFLPGFVTVKSAEMEALLDRIDASIPEDIKEAESILRRREEIQIEAQQRAERIIMDARAEAEKILSESELLNQVQREAEKIKEQVLSECQELREKTIEEAKQIKIQAEDEAHRTKEGAENYAEQILNNIEGDLSQLHQIVKNGQLYLEKLRTNGGSAAPSYTQEQAQYQPQEDYTSANYPM
;
A
#
# COMPACT_ATOMS: atom_id res chain seq x y z
N MET A 1 32.91 55.30 61.54
CA MET A 1 33.52 56.55 61.02
C MET A 1 32.96 56.96 59.64
N THR A 2 32.69 56.03 58.72
CA THR A 2 32.16 56.30 57.36
C THR A 2 30.70 56.79 57.31
N GLN A 3 29.82 56.25 58.15
CA GLN A 3 28.41 56.70 58.29
C GLN A 3 28.25 58.20 58.66
N LEU A 4 29.22 58.76 59.40
CA LEU A 4 29.22 60.19 59.74
C LEU A 4 29.59 61.06 58.53
N ARG A 5 30.45 60.55 57.66
CA ARG A 5 31.02 61.27 56.51
C ARG A 5 29.99 61.43 55.38
N ILE A 6 29.19 60.40 55.10
CA ILE A 6 28.08 60.49 54.12
C ILE A 6 27.01 61.48 54.59
N LYS A 7 26.61 61.44 55.87
CA LYS A 7 25.63 62.39 56.42
C LYS A 7 26.12 63.83 56.37
N GLU A 8 27.41 64.06 56.59
CA GLU A 8 28.02 65.38 56.47
C GLU A 8 28.06 65.87 55.01
N LEU A 9 28.37 64.99 54.05
CA LEU A 9 28.35 65.30 52.63
C LEU A 9 26.92 65.60 52.11
N LEU A 10 25.92 64.83 52.56
CA LEU A 10 24.50 65.12 52.29
C LEU A 10 24.06 66.44 52.90
N GLY A 11 24.51 66.75 54.12
CA GLY A 11 24.30 68.04 54.76
C GLY A 11 24.92 69.20 53.97
N ARG A 12 26.13 69.02 53.41
CA ARG A 12 26.78 69.99 52.52
C ARG A 12 26.05 70.16 51.19
N ALA A 13 25.51 69.08 50.63
CA ALA A 13 24.68 69.15 49.43
C ALA A 13 23.43 69.99 49.66
N ASN A 14 22.72 69.71 50.75
CA ASN A 14 21.56 70.51 51.16
C ASN A 14 21.92 71.96 51.44
N LEU A 15 23.09 72.23 52.03
CA LEU A 15 23.56 73.60 52.28
C LEU A 15 23.86 74.37 50.99
N ILE A 16 24.45 73.72 49.99
CA ILE A 16 24.73 74.33 48.67
C ILE A 16 23.43 74.58 47.91
N LEU A 17 22.45 73.69 48.04
CA LEU A 17 21.12 73.88 47.48
C LEU A 17 20.34 75.00 48.19
N ASP A 18 20.41 75.08 49.52
CA ASP A 18 19.72 76.11 50.32
C ASP A 18 20.35 77.50 50.18
N LYS A 19 21.69 77.58 50.01
CA LYS A 19 22.43 78.84 49.84
C LYS A 19 22.72 79.21 48.38
N GLY A 20 22.34 78.35 47.44
CA GLY A 20 22.56 78.58 46.01
C GLY A 20 21.76 79.77 45.50
N PHE A 21 22.14 80.30 44.33
CA PHE A 21 21.42 81.45 43.78
C PHE A 21 20.05 80.98 43.26
N HIS A 22 19.00 81.37 43.99
CA HIS A 22 17.62 81.09 43.64
C HIS A 22 17.16 82.12 42.60
N PHE A 23 17.11 81.73 41.33
CA PHE A 23 16.68 82.65 40.27
C PHE A 23 15.17 82.58 39.99
N LEU A 24 14.51 81.46 40.35
CA LEU A 24 13.06 81.28 40.32
C LEU A 24 12.60 80.38 41.47
N PRO A 25 11.33 80.47 41.91
CA PRO A 25 10.78 79.54 42.90
C PRO A 25 10.95 78.09 42.43
N GLY A 26 11.69 77.28 43.19
CA GLY A 26 11.98 75.88 42.86
C GLY A 26 13.22 75.63 42.00
N PHE A 27 13.91 76.67 41.53
CA PHE A 27 15.14 76.53 40.74
C PHE A 27 16.34 77.20 41.41
N VAL A 28 17.38 76.40 41.66
CA VAL A 28 18.63 76.83 42.29
C VAL A 28 19.78 76.63 41.30
N THR A 29 20.52 77.70 41.01
CA THR A 29 21.75 77.61 40.20
C THR A 29 22.93 77.27 41.10
N VAL A 30 23.56 76.13 40.82
CA VAL A 30 24.75 75.63 41.50
C VAL A 30 25.90 75.60 40.50
N LYS A 31 27.13 75.87 40.96
CA LYS A 31 28.32 75.73 40.10
C LYS A 31 28.58 74.26 39.81
N SER A 32 28.60 73.88 38.53
CA SER A 32 28.81 72.48 38.10
C SER A 32 30.05 71.84 38.73
N ALA A 33 31.19 72.55 38.79
CA ALA A 33 32.41 72.05 39.41
C ALA A 33 32.29 71.75 40.92
N GLU A 34 31.49 72.53 41.67
CA GLU A 34 31.26 72.27 43.10
C GLU A 34 30.31 71.08 43.30
N MET A 35 29.36 70.88 42.39
CA MET A 35 28.45 69.74 42.39
C MET A 35 29.17 68.44 42.00
N GLU A 36 29.98 68.45 40.94
CA GLU A 36 30.80 67.31 40.51
C GLU A 36 31.76 66.88 41.62
N ALA A 37 32.50 67.82 42.23
CA ALA A 37 33.39 67.50 43.33
C ALA A 37 32.66 66.95 44.57
N LEU A 38 31.40 67.33 44.78
CA LEU A 38 30.57 66.77 45.85
C LEU A 38 30.08 65.36 45.51
N LEU A 39 29.66 65.13 44.27
CA LEU A 39 29.28 63.80 43.76
C LEU A 39 30.46 62.82 43.84
N ASP A 40 31.66 63.23 43.43
CA ASP A 40 32.87 62.41 43.53
C ASP A 40 33.22 62.05 44.98
N ARG A 41 33.03 63.01 45.91
CA ARG A 41 33.24 62.77 47.35
C ARG A 41 32.18 61.87 47.95
N ILE A 42 30.93 61.98 47.50
CA ILE A 42 29.84 61.09 47.91
C ILE A 42 30.16 59.67 47.43
N ASP A 43 30.53 59.48 46.16
CA ASP A 43 30.89 58.18 45.60
C ASP A 43 32.12 57.57 46.28
N ALA A 44 33.16 58.37 46.57
CA ALA A 44 34.34 57.92 47.32
C ALA A 44 34.07 57.64 48.81
N SER A 45 32.93 58.10 49.34
CA SER A 45 32.53 57.85 50.73
C SER A 45 31.66 56.61 50.91
N ILE A 46 31.14 56.05 49.81
CA ILE A 46 30.47 54.76 49.80
C ILE A 46 31.53 53.69 50.14
N PRO A 47 31.33 52.88 51.21
CA PRO A 47 32.26 51.82 51.57
C PRO A 47 32.37 50.77 50.47
N GLU A 48 33.57 50.22 50.28
CA GLU A 48 33.85 49.15 49.32
C GLU A 48 32.89 47.95 49.51
N ASP A 49 32.59 47.60 50.76
CA ASP A 49 31.66 46.52 51.12
C ASP A 49 30.25 46.70 50.53
N ILE A 50 29.77 47.95 50.38
CA ILE A 50 28.44 48.24 49.80
C ILE A 50 28.49 48.08 48.28
N LYS A 51 29.58 48.54 47.64
CA LYS A 51 29.78 48.37 46.18
C LYS A 51 29.89 46.88 45.83
N GLU A 52 30.60 46.10 46.65
CA GLU A 52 30.69 44.65 46.52
C GLU A 52 29.31 43.98 46.69
N ALA A 53 28.53 44.39 47.71
CA ALA A 53 27.18 43.86 47.92
C ALA A 53 26.23 44.14 46.74
N GLU A 54 26.26 45.35 46.17
CA GLU A 54 25.48 45.69 44.97
C GLU A 54 25.89 44.85 43.74
N SER A 55 27.20 44.62 43.57
CA SER A 55 27.73 43.75 42.51
C SER A 55 27.26 42.30 42.66
N ILE A 56 27.31 41.77 43.89
CA ILE A 56 26.82 40.42 44.21
C ILE A 56 25.30 40.31 43.95
N LEU A 57 24.51 41.31 44.33
CA LEU A 57 23.07 41.34 44.06
C LEU A 57 22.78 41.33 42.56
N ARG A 58 23.45 42.19 41.79
CA ARG A 58 23.31 42.24 40.33
C ARG A 58 23.69 40.90 39.70
N ARG A 59 24.80 40.31 40.13
CA ARG A 59 25.24 38.99 39.65
C ARG A 59 24.23 37.89 40.00
N ARG A 60 23.61 37.96 41.18
CA ARG A 60 22.55 37.02 41.58
C ARG A 60 21.32 37.16 40.69
N GLU A 61 20.90 38.38 40.38
CA GLU A 61 19.79 38.65 39.47
C GLU A 61 20.08 38.13 38.05
N GLU A 62 21.28 38.37 37.53
CA GLU A 62 21.73 37.81 36.25
C GLU A 62 21.65 36.29 36.23
N ILE A 63 22.21 35.62 37.25
CA ILE A 63 22.17 34.16 37.38
C ILE A 63 20.71 33.67 37.49
N GLN A 64 19.85 34.38 38.21
CA GLN A 64 18.45 34.01 38.36
C GLN A 64 17.70 34.10 37.04
N ILE A 65 17.92 35.17 36.26
CA ILE A 65 17.33 35.33 34.93
C ILE A 65 17.85 34.26 33.99
N GLU A 66 19.16 33.99 33.96
CA GLU A 66 19.75 32.94 33.14
C GLU A 66 19.18 31.55 33.49
N ALA A 67 19.07 31.26 34.79
CA ALA A 67 18.48 30.01 35.27
C ALA A 67 17.01 29.87 34.88
N GLN A 68 16.22 30.95 34.98
CA GLN A 68 14.82 30.96 34.53
C GLN A 68 14.72 30.73 33.03
N GLN A 69 15.49 31.45 32.21
CA GLN A 69 15.52 31.26 30.76
C GLN A 69 15.95 29.85 30.36
N ARG A 70 16.89 29.25 31.12
CA ARG A 70 17.33 27.88 30.88
C ARG A 70 16.25 26.88 31.26
N ALA A 71 15.57 27.08 32.39
CA ALA A 71 14.45 26.24 32.81
C ALA A 71 13.29 26.32 31.79
N GLU A 72 12.95 27.51 31.31
CA GLU A 72 11.94 27.71 30.28
C GLU A 72 12.31 27.00 28.98
N ARG A 73 13.57 27.10 28.54
CA ARG A 73 14.07 26.36 27.37
C ARG A 73 13.94 24.85 27.55
N ILE A 74 14.37 24.32 28.70
CA ILE A 74 14.25 22.88 29.00
C ILE A 74 12.78 22.43 28.94
N ILE A 75 11.86 23.20 29.52
CA ILE A 75 10.42 22.88 29.50
C ILE A 75 9.88 22.92 28.08
N MET A 76 10.26 23.92 27.28
CA MET A 76 9.84 24.04 25.89
C MET A 76 10.34 22.86 25.05
N ASP A 77 11.62 22.51 25.16
CA ASP A 77 12.23 21.40 24.44
C ASP A 77 11.58 20.06 24.83
N ALA A 78 11.35 19.84 26.13
CA ALA A 78 10.67 18.64 26.62
C ALA A 78 9.23 18.52 26.11
N ARG A 79 8.50 19.64 26.01
CA ARG A 79 7.14 19.66 25.44
C ARG A 79 7.16 19.36 23.95
N ALA A 80 8.08 19.97 23.20
CA ALA A 80 8.23 19.73 21.77
C ALA A 80 8.56 18.26 21.47
N GLU A 81 9.47 17.65 22.25
CA GLU A 81 9.80 16.23 22.09
C GLU A 81 8.63 15.32 22.47
N ALA A 82 7.90 15.63 23.55
CA ALA A 82 6.70 14.88 23.91
C ALA A 82 5.62 14.93 22.82
N GLU A 83 5.39 16.09 22.22
CA GLU A 83 4.45 16.27 21.10
C GLU A 83 4.89 15.47 19.87
N LYS A 84 6.18 15.48 19.55
CA LYS A 84 6.75 14.68 18.47
C LYS A 84 6.56 13.18 18.69
N ILE A 85 6.87 12.67 19.89
CA ILE A 85 6.69 11.24 20.23
C ILE A 85 5.21 10.83 20.12
N LEU A 86 4.30 11.69 20.60
CA LEU A 86 2.87 11.42 20.49
C LEU A 86 2.44 11.36 19.01
N SER A 87 2.87 12.33 18.20
CA SER A 87 2.59 12.36 16.76
C SER A 87 3.13 11.12 16.04
N GLU A 88 4.36 10.69 16.35
CA GLU A 88 4.94 9.46 15.83
C GLU A 88 4.15 8.22 16.26
N SER A 89 3.68 8.17 17.51
CA SER A 89 2.85 7.07 18.02
C SER A 89 1.48 7.01 17.34
N GLU A 90 0.82 8.15 17.15
CA GLU A 90 -0.45 8.25 16.41
C GLU A 90 -0.28 7.79 14.96
N LEU A 91 0.79 8.23 14.30
CA LEU A 91 1.13 7.80 12.95
C LEU A 91 1.35 6.28 12.90
N LEU A 92 2.11 5.72 13.83
CA LEU A 92 2.34 4.27 13.90
C LEU A 92 1.03 3.49 14.10
N ASN A 93 0.16 3.95 15.00
CA ASN A 93 -1.14 3.33 15.22
C ASN A 93 -2.01 3.41 13.96
N GLN A 94 -1.99 4.53 13.23
CA GLN A 94 -2.71 4.68 11.97
C GLN A 94 -2.17 3.73 10.90
N VAL A 95 -0.84 3.64 10.75
CA VAL A 95 -0.19 2.72 9.81
C VAL A 95 -0.53 1.27 10.14
N GLN A 96 -0.55 0.89 11.42
CA GLN A 96 -0.96 -0.46 11.84
C GLN A 96 -2.41 -0.77 11.46
N ARG A 97 -3.34 0.16 11.70
CA ARG A 97 -4.75 -0.02 11.31
C ARG A 97 -4.93 -0.15 9.81
N GLU A 98 -4.25 0.69 9.02
CA GLU A 98 -4.30 0.59 7.57
C GLU A 98 -3.67 -0.72 7.08
N ALA A 99 -2.56 -1.16 7.68
CA ALA A 99 -1.94 -2.44 7.35
C ALA A 99 -2.86 -3.64 7.67
N GLU A 100 -3.56 -3.61 8.81
CA GLU A 100 -4.56 -4.62 9.17
C GLU A 100 -5.72 -4.64 8.18
N LYS A 101 -6.24 -3.46 7.82
CA LYS A 101 -7.30 -3.33 6.82
C LYS A 101 -6.88 -3.87 5.45
N ILE A 102 -5.68 -3.52 4.98
CA ILE A 102 -5.13 -4.04 3.72
C ILE A 102 -5.00 -5.56 3.80
N LYS A 103 -4.51 -6.09 4.92
CA LYS A 103 -4.39 -7.54 5.13
C LYS A 103 -5.76 -8.23 5.06
N GLU A 104 -6.78 -7.69 5.72
CA GLU A 104 -8.14 -8.23 5.67
C GLU A 104 -8.72 -8.19 4.25
N GLN A 105 -8.54 -7.08 3.53
CA GLN A 105 -8.96 -6.95 2.14
C GLN A 105 -8.30 -7.99 1.25
N VAL A 106 -6.98 -8.13 1.33
CA VAL A 106 -6.22 -9.13 0.54
C VAL A 106 -6.67 -10.54 0.87
N LEU A 107 -6.97 -10.86 2.14
CA LEU A 107 -7.47 -12.18 2.52
C LEU A 107 -8.86 -12.45 1.95
N SER A 108 -9.76 -11.46 1.98
CA SER A 108 -11.09 -11.57 1.38
C SER A 108 -11.01 -11.77 -0.14
N GLU A 109 -10.22 -10.94 -0.82
CA GLU A 109 -10.00 -11.03 -2.27
C GLU A 109 -9.37 -12.37 -2.68
N CYS A 110 -8.37 -12.85 -1.92
CA CYS A 110 -7.77 -14.17 -2.15
C CYS A 110 -8.81 -15.29 -1.98
N GLN A 111 -9.69 -15.18 -0.99
CA GLN A 111 -10.72 -16.18 -0.77
C GLN A 111 -11.76 -16.17 -1.90
N GLU A 112 -12.25 -15.01 -2.30
CA GLU A 112 -13.19 -14.85 -3.42
C GLU A 112 -12.58 -15.36 -4.73
N LEU A 113 -11.32 -14.99 -5.02
CA LEU A 113 -10.62 -15.47 -6.20
C LEU A 113 -10.47 -16.99 -6.19
N ARG A 114 -10.15 -17.57 -5.03
CA ARG A 114 -10.02 -19.03 -4.89
C ARG A 114 -11.36 -19.72 -5.12
N GLU A 115 -12.44 -19.21 -4.54
CA GLU A 115 -13.79 -19.76 -4.73
C GLU A 115 -14.22 -19.67 -6.20
N LYS A 116 -14.00 -18.51 -6.84
CA LYS A 116 -14.26 -18.32 -8.26
C LYS A 116 -13.47 -19.29 -9.14
N THR A 117 -12.17 -19.45 -8.87
CA THR A 117 -11.29 -20.35 -9.63
C THR A 117 -11.74 -21.80 -9.47
N ILE A 118 -12.14 -22.21 -8.26
CA ILE A 118 -12.67 -23.56 -8.01
C ILE A 118 -13.96 -23.77 -8.79
N GLU A 119 -14.84 -22.78 -8.84
CA GLU A 119 -16.09 -22.89 -9.58
C GLU A 119 -15.84 -22.96 -11.09
N GLU A 120 -14.99 -22.10 -11.64
CA GLU A 120 -14.58 -22.16 -13.05
C GLU A 120 -13.95 -23.51 -13.41
N ALA A 121 -13.06 -24.04 -12.56
CA ALA A 121 -12.45 -25.35 -12.77
C ALA A 121 -13.49 -26.49 -12.78
N LYS A 122 -14.51 -26.42 -11.91
CA LYS A 122 -15.63 -27.39 -11.94
C LYS A 122 -16.44 -27.28 -13.23
N GLN A 123 -16.74 -26.06 -13.68
CA GLN A 123 -17.49 -25.85 -14.91
C GLN A 123 -16.73 -26.41 -16.12
N ILE A 124 -15.42 -26.13 -16.23
CA ILE A 124 -14.55 -26.70 -17.28
C ILE A 124 -14.57 -28.22 -17.22
N LYS A 125 -14.46 -28.80 -16.01
CA LYS A 125 -14.50 -30.25 -15.84
C LYS A 125 -15.83 -30.85 -16.33
N ILE A 126 -16.96 -30.26 -15.95
CA ILE A 126 -18.29 -30.74 -16.37
C ILE A 126 -18.44 -30.64 -17.90
N GLN A 127 -18.00 -29.53 -18.49
CA GLN A 127 -18.04 -29.34 -19.95
C GLN A 127 -17.18 -30.38 -20.68
N ALA A 128 -15.96 -30.63 -20.18
CA ALA A 128 -15.08 -31.64 -20.75
C ALA A 128 -15.66 -33.07 -20.62
N GLU A 129 -16.32 -33.38 -19.50
CA GLU A 129 -17.02 -34.66 -19.32
C GLU A 129 -18.19 -34.81 -20.30
N ASP A 130 -19.02 -33.78 -20.49
CA ASP A 130 -20.13 -33.78 -21.45
C ASP A 130 -19.64 -33.91 -22.90
N GLU A 131 -18.59 -33.19 -23.28
CA GLU A 131 -17.99 -33.29 -24.61
C GLU A 131 -17.37 -34.68 -24.87
N ALA A 132 -16.69 -35.24 -23.87
CA ALA A 132 -16.17 -36.61 -23.96
C ALA A 132 -17.30 -37.63 -24.13
N HIS A 133 -18.42 -37.46 -23.40
CA HIS A 133 -19.60 -38.30 -23.55
C HIS A 133 -20.20 -38.22 -24.96
N ARG A 134 -20.40 -37.00 -25.49
CA ARG A 134 -20.92 -36.81 -26.86
C ARG A 134 -20.00 -37.39 -27.92
N THR A 135 -18.70 -37.20 -27.76
CA THR A 135 -17.70 -37.76 -28.69
C THR A 135 -17.74 -39.28 -28.69
N LYS A 136 -17.85 -39.89 -27.50
CA LYS A 136 -17.98 -41.33 -27.35
C LYS A 136 -19.26 -41.85 -28.01
N GLU A 137 -20.39 -41.20 -27.76
CA GLU A 137 -21.69 -41.57 -28.35
C GLU A 137 -21.65 -41.45 -29.88
N GLY A 138 -21.07 -40.37 -30.42
CA GLY A 138 -20.87 -40.19 -31.86
C GLY A 138 -20.01 -41.30 -32.49
N ALA A 139 -18.94 -41.72 -31.80
CA ALA A 139 -18.10 -42.82 -32.25
C ALA A 139 -18.81 -44.18 -32.20
N GLU A 140 -19.63 -44.43 -31.16
CA GLU A 140 -20.45 -45.64 -31.04
C GLU A 140 -21.49 -45.72 -32.17
N ASN A 141 -22.20 -44.62 -32.45
CA ASN A 141 -23.16 -44.53 -33.55
C ASN A 141 -22.48 -44.74 -34.92
N TYR A 142 -21.29 -44.17 -35.13
CA TYR A 142 -20.53 -44.37 -36.35
C TYR A 142 -20.11 -45.84 -36.52
N ALA A 143 -19.63 -46.48 -35.44
CA ALA A 143 -19.29 -47.89 -35.48
C ALA A 143 -20.51 -48.77 -35.81
N GLU A 144 -21.68 -48.48 -35.24
CA GLU A 144 -22.93 -49.17 -35.56
C GLU A 144 -23.32 -49.00 -37.03
N GLN A 145 -23.19 -47.80 -37.59
CA GLN A 145 -23.46 -47.56 -39.01
C GLN A 145 -22.53 -48.39 -39.92
N ILE A 146 -21.24 -48.44 -39.61
CA ILE A 146 -20.28 -49.25 -40.36
C ILE A 146 -20.61 -50.74 -40.24
N LEU A 147 -20.97 -51.22 -39.06
CA LEU A 147 -21.37 -52.62 -38.86
C LEU A 147 -22.62 -52.98 -39.67
N ASN A 148 -23.64 -52.11 -39.69
CA ASN A 148 -24.83 -52.30 -40.51
C ASN A 148 -24.52 -52.34 -42.01
N ASN A 149 -23.61 -51.48 -42.50
CA ASN A 149 -23.17 -51.51 -43.90
C ASN A 149 -22.48 -52.84 -44.24
N ILE A 150 -21.56 -53.30 -43.38
CA ILE A 150 -20.86 -54.58 -43.58
C ILE A 150 -21.84 -55.75 -43.58
N GLU A 151 -22.85 -55.75 -42.71
CA GLU A 151 -23.91 -56.76 -42.70
C GLU A 151 -24.70 -56.78 -44.03
N GLY A 152 -25.01 -55.61 -44.57
CA GLY A 152 -25.64 -55.46 -45.88
C GLY A 152 -24.79 -56.06 -47.01
N ASP A 153 -23.51 -55.69 -47.08
CA ASP A 153 -22.56 -56.17 -48.10
C ASP A 153 -22.38 -57.69 -48.03
N LEU A 154 -22.25 -58.24 -46.82
CA LEU A 154 -22.14 -59.69 -46.61
C LEU A 154 -23.41 -60.42 -47.03
N SER A 155 -24.58 -59.84 -46.77
CA SER A 155 -25.86 -60.42 -47.19
C SER A 155 -25.99 -60.48 -48.72
N GLN A 156 -25.56 -59.43 -49.42
CA GLN A 156 -25.51 -59.41 -50.88
C GLN A 156 -24.54 -60.47 -51.42
N LEU A 157 -23.31 -60.53 -50.89
CA LEU A 157 -22.34 -61.55 -51.26
C LEU A 157 -22.88 -62.96 -51.03
N HIS A 158 -23.55 -63.19 -49.90
CA HIS A 158 -24.17 -64.49 -49.60
C HIS A 158 -25.23 -64.87 -50.64
N GLN A 159 -26.08 -63.92 -51.06
CA GLN A 159 -27.05 -64.14 -52.14
C GLN A 159 -26.38 -64.48 -53.47
N ILE A 160 -25.31 -63.77 -53.85
CA ILE A 160 -24.54 -64.04 -55.08
C ILE A 160 -23.97 -65.46 -55.04
N VAL A 161 -23.33 -65.86 -53.93
CA VAL A 161 -22.78 -67.22 -53.75
C VAL A 161 -23.89 -68.27 -53.85
N LYS A 162 -25.03 -68.06 -53.19
CA LYS A 162 -26.18 -68.97 -53.23
C LYS A 162 -26.72 -69.13 -54.65
N ASN A 163 -26.87 -68.04 -55.39
CA ASN A 163 -27.30 -68.06 -56.79
C ASN A 163 -26.29 -68.80 -57.67
N GLY A 164 -24.98 -68.58 -57.45
CA GLY A 164 -23.90 -69.30 -58.13
C GLY A 164 -23.91 -70.80 -57.85
N GLN A 165 -24.12 -71.22 -56.59
CA GLN A 165 -24.26 -72.62 -56.20
C GLN A 165 -25.47 -73.28 -56.87
N LEU A 166 -26.64 -72.61 -56.84
CA LEU A 166 -27.85 -73.08 -57.53
C LEU A 166 -27.62 -73.23 -59.04
N TYR A 167 -26.87 -72.32 -59.66
CA TYR A 167 -26.51 -72.41 -61.07
C TYR A 167 -25.63 -73.64 -61.36
N LEU A 168 -24.61 -73.89 -60.55
CA LEU A 168 -23.75 -75.07 -60.69
C LEU A 168 -24.51 -76.39 -60.44
N GLU A 169 -25.43 -76.40 -59.48
CA GLU A 169 -26.29 -77.56 -59.24
C GLU A 169 -27.21 -77.86 -60.44
N LYS A 170 -27.75 -76.82 -61.08
CA LYS A 170 -28.48 -76.96 -62.36
C LYS A 170 -27.58 -77.52 -63.46
N LEU A 171 -26.33 -77.07 -63.58
CA LEU A 171 -25.37 -77.62 -64.55
C LEU A 171 -25.02 -79.08 -64.27
N ARG A 172 -24.84 -79.46 -62.99
CA ARG A 172 -24.58 -80.83 -62.56
C ARG A 172 -25.74 -81.77 -62.88
N THR A 173 -26.98 -81.31 -62.70
CA THR A 173 -28.19 -82.10 -62.92
C THR A 173 -28.58 -82.20 -64.39
N ASN A 174 -28.30 -81.17 -65.21
CA ASN A 174 -28.66 -81.14 -66.64
C ASN A 174 -27.54 -81.54 -67.62
N GLY A 175 -26.34 -81.90 -67.16
CA GLY A 175 -25.31 -82.55 -67.99
C GLY A 175 -24.91 -81.80 -69.27
N GLY A 176 -24.94 -80.45 -69.28
CA GLY A 176 -24.74 -79.67 -70.50
C GLY A 176 -24.14 -78.29 -70.22
N SER A 177 -23.04 -78.01 -70.90
CA SER A 177 -22.27 -76.78 -70.88
C SER A 177 -23.12 -75.54 -71.21
N ALA A 178 -23.24 -74.62 -70.24
CA ALA A 178 -23.51 -73.22 -70.52
C ALA A 178 -22.49 -72.40 -69.71
N ALA A 179 -21.63 -71.66 -70.42
CA ALA A 179 -20.68 -70.75 -69.80
C ALA A 179 -21.44 -69.51 -69.28
N PRO A 180 -21.04 -68.90 -68.15
CA PRO A 180 -21.68 -67.70 -67.64
C PRO A 180 -21.37 -66.51 -68.56
N SER A 181 -22.39 -65.75 -68.96
CA SER A 181 -22.20 -64.36 -69.38
C SER A 181 -22.01 -63.52 -68.13
N TYR A 182 -20.77 -63.15 -67.85
CA TYR A 182 -20.47 -62.09 -66.90
C TYR A 182 -20.85 -60.77 -67.58
N THR A 183 -22.06 -60.28 -67.32
CA THR A 183 -22.31 -58.84 -67.52
C THR A 183 -21.48 -58.13 -66.46
N GLN A 184 -20.34 -57.59 -66.87
CA GLN A 184 -19.63 -56.59 -66.08
C GLN A 184 -20.52 -55.35 -66.01
N GLU A 185 -21.44 -55.32 -65.05
CA GLU A 185 -21.94 -54.06 -64.56
C GLU A 185 -20.79 -53.47 -63.74
N GLN A 186 -20.02 -52.57 -64.36
CA GLN A 186 -19.03 -51.78 -63.66
C GLN A 186 -19.76 -51.00 -62.58
N ALA A 187 -19.76 -51.51 -61.35
CA ALA A 187 -20.03 -50.70 -60.18
C ALA A 187 -18.90 -49.67 -60.12
N GLN A 188 -19.18 -48.49 -60.68
CA GLN A 188 -18.33 -47.32 -60.60
C GLN A 188 -18.16 -47.00 -59.11
N TYR A 189 -17.06 -47.46 -58.52
CA TYR A 189 -16.66 -47.06 -57.20
C TYR A 189 -16.25 -45.59 -57.29
N GLN A 190 -17.21 -44.70 -57.11
CA GLN A 190 -16.93 -43.32 -56.73
C GLN A 190 -16.60 -43.37 -55.24
N PRO A 191 -15.37 -43.04 -54.83
CA PRO A 191 -15.13 -42.69 -53.44
C PRO A 191 -16.04 -41.49 -53.17
N GLN A 192 -17.08 -41.67 -52.36
CA GLN A 192 -17.65 -40.51 -51.68
C GLN A 192 -16.58 -40.10 -50.68
N GLU A 193 -15.72 -39.16 -51.10
CA GLU A 193 -14.95 -38.32 -50.21
C GLU A 193 -15.93 -37.45 -49.41
N ASP A 194 -16.66 -38.07 -48.48
CA ASP A 194 -17.36 -37.32 -47.44
C ASP A 194 -16.36 -37.05 -46.32
N TYR A 195 -15.36 -36.23 -46.63
CA TYR A 195 -14.65 -35.46 -45.62
C TYR A 195 -15.54 -34.27 -45.24
N THR A 196 -16.75 -34.52 -44.73
CA THR A 196 -17.44 -33.48 -43.97
C THR A 196 -16.64 -33.28 -42.69
N SER A 197 -15.74 -32.30 -42.79
CA SER A 197 -15.09 -31.55 -41.74
C SER A 197 -15.71 -31.86 -40.38
N ALA A 198 -14.98 -32.64 -39.57
CA ALA A 198 -15.14 -32.58 -38.13
C ALA A 198 -15.03 -31.11 -37.75
N ASN A 199 -16.17 -30.47 -37.51
CA ASN A 199 -16.23 -29.10 -37.07
C ASN A 199 -15.68 -29.11 -35.64
N TYR A 200 -14.38 -28.92 -35.49
CA TYR A 200 -13.74 -28.73 -34.21
C TYR A 200 -14.22 -27.39 -33.65
N PRO A 201 -14.97 -27.37 -32.53
CA PRO A 201 -15.12 -26.13 -31.79
C PRO A 201 -13.74 -25.75 -31.25
N MET A 202 -13.27 -24.57 -31.65
CA MET A 202 -12.16 -23.86 -30.99
C MET A 202 -12.66 -23.27 -29.68
#